data_AF-A0A945TXB7-F1
#
_entry.id   AF-A0A945TXB7-F1
#
_cell.length_a   1.000
_cell.length_b   1.000
_cell.length_c   1.000
_cell.angle_alpha   90.00
_cell.angle_beta   90.00
_cell.angle_gamma   90.00
#
_symmetry.space_group_name_H-M   'P 1'
#
loop_
_entity.id
_entity.type
_entity.pdbx_description
1 polymer ?
#
loop_
_entity_poly.entity_id
_entity_poly.type
_entity_poly.pdbx_seq_one_letter_code
_entity_poly.pdbx_strand_id
1 'polypeptide(L)'
;MTALGLAVLWAFLAARSPDVTYHSAPVLIASAWVAIDGLSEAGSTPRRAVNQALIGLGLAIITTLILWTKGDLEGPVLWDHSESAPVVFENLLFAVLGAVIGLAVAIRHAAKG
;
A
#
# COMPACT_ATOMS: atom_id res chain seq x y z
N MET A 1 11.02 -9.09 -0.82
CA MET A 1 10.08 -8.76 0.26
C MET A 1 8.68 -8.71 -0.33
N THR A 2 7.70 -9.45 0.18
CA THR A 2 6.33 -9.49 -0.37
C THR A 2 5.45 -8.38 0.22
N ALA A 3 4.32 -8.06 -0.39
CA ALA A 3 3.35 -7.08 0.14
C ALA A 3 2.91 -7.43 1.58
N LEU A 4 2.74 -8.72 1.87
CA LEU A 4 2.42 -9.20 3.22
C LEU A 4 3.54 -8.89 4.23
N GLY A 5 4.80 -9.10 3.86
CA GLY A 5 5.93 -8.77 4.74
C GLY A 5 6.02 -7.27 5.04
N LEU A 6 5.74 -6.42 4.05
CA LEU A 6 5.64 -4.97 4.23
C LEU A 6 4.48 -4.59 5.16
N ALA A 7 3.32 -5.23 5.00
CA ALA A 7 2.16 -4.98 5.86
C ALA A 7 2.41 -5.38 7.31
N VAL A 8 3.05 -6.54 7.53
CA VAL A 8 3.43 -7.01 8.87
C VAL A 8 4.47 -6.09 9.51
N LEU A 9 5.49 -5.69 8.74
CA LEU A 9 6.51 -4.76 9.24
C LEU A 9 5.89 -3.41 9.62
N TRP A 10 5.02 -2.87 8.76
CA TRP A 10 4.32 -1.62 9.05
C TRP A 10 3.46 -1.74 10.31
N ALA A 11 2.67 -2.82 10.42
CA ALA A 11 1.85 -3.05 11.60
C ALA A 11 2.68 -3.17 12.89
N PHE A 12 3.84 -3.83 12.82
CA PHE A 12 4.76 -3.93 13.95
C PHE A 12 5.32 -2.56 14.36
N LEU A 13 5.72 -1.73 13.40
CA LEU A 13 6.25 -0.39 13.67
C LEU A 13 5.17 0.54 14.23
N ALA A 14 3.97 0.52 13.65
CA ALA A 14 2.82 1.31 14.11
C ALA A 14 2.44 0.94 15.56
N ALA A 15 2.41 -0.34 15.91
CA ALA A 15 2.12 -0.79 17.27
C ALA A 15 3.23 -0.45 18.30
N ARG A 16 4.45 -0.16 17.86
CA ARG A 16 5.58 0.19 18.74
C ARG A 16 5.78 1.69 18.90
N SER A 17 5.36 2.48 17.91
CA SER A 17 5.56 3.92 17.87
C SER A 17 4.38 4.58 17.14
N PRO A 18 3.17 4.54 17.73
CA PRO A 18 1.95 5.03 17.10
C PRO A 18 1.98 6.54 16.81
N ASP A 19 2.79 7.28 17.56
CA ASP A 19 3.07 8.71 17.47
C ASP A 19 4.02 9.10 16.32
N VAL A 20 4.72 8.14 15.72
CA VAL A 20 5.67 8.35 14.60
C VAL A 20 5.31 7.48 13.39
N THR A 21 4.05 7.08 13.28
CA THR A 21 3.60 6.13 12.27
C THR A 21 3.86 6.62 10.84
N TYR A 22 4.30 5.70 9.98
CA TYR A 22 4.58 5.98 8.57
C TYR A 22 3.32 5.83 7.71
N HIS A 23 2.53 6.91 7.56
CA HIS A 23 1.29 6.94 6.76
C HIS A 23 1.50 6.64 5.27
N SER A 24 2.73 6.71 4.77
CA SER A 24 3.11 6.38 3.38
C SER A 24 3.40 4.90 3.14
N ALA A 25 3.47 4.06 4.19
CA ALA A 25 3.69 2.62 4.06
C ALA A 25 2.67 1.88 3.15
N PRO A 26 1.37 2.27 3.09
CA PRO A 26 0.42 1.72 2.13
C PRO A 26 0.87 1.80 0.67
N VAL A 27 1.66 2.82 0.28
CA VAL A 27 2.23 2.93 -1.08
C VAL A 27 3.08 1.69 -1.40
N LEU A 28 3.94 1.30 -0.47
CA LEU A 28 4.86 0.18 -0.63
C LEU A 28 4.11 -1.15 -0.63
N ILE A 29 3.12 -1.31 0.25
CA ILE A 29 2.30 -2.52 0.33
C ILE A 29 1.52 -2.72 -0.96
N ALA A 30 0.85 -1.66 -1.45
CA ALA A 30 0.00 -1.75 -2.63
C ALA A 30 0.80 -1.92 -3.94
N SER A 31 2.00 -1.34 -4.03
CA SER A 31 2.87 -1.47 -5.21
C SER A 31 3.66 -2.78 -5.26
N ALA A 32 4.00 -3.37 -4.11
CA ALA A 32 4.95 -4.48 -4.03
C ALA A 32 4.51 -5.72 -4.83
N TRP A 33 3.23 -6.11 -4.77
CA TRP A 33 2.80 -7.34 -5.45
C TRP A 33 2.87 -7.21 -6.98
N VAL A 34 2.45 -6.06 -7.51
CA VAL A 34 2.42 -5.81 -8.95
C VAL A 34 3.82 -5.57 -9.52
N ALA A 35 4.69 -4.90 -8.76
CA ALA A 35 6.08 -4.70 -9.16
C ALA A 35 6.87 -6.02 -9.19
N ILE A 36 6.64 -6.92 -8.21
CA ILE A 36 7.34 -8.22 -8.15
C ILE A 36 6.92 -9.12 -9.32
N ASP A 37 5.64 -9.17 -9.66
CA ASP A 37 5.16 -10.01 -10.78
C ASP A 37 5.60 -9.44 -12.14
N GLY A 38 5.55 -8.10 -12.30
CA GLY A 38 6.04 -7.42 -13.50
C GLY A 38 7.55 -7.58 -13.73
N LEU A 39 8.32 -7.79 -12.66
CA LEU A 39 9.76 -8.09 -12.72
C LEU A 39 10.06 -9.58 -12.93
N SER A 40 9.16 -10.47 -12.50
CA SER A 40 9.40 -11.91 -12.49
C SER A 40 8.94 -12.65 -13.76
N GLU A 41 8.02 -12.10 -14.55
CA GLU A 41 7.51 -12.77 -15.75
C GLU A 41 7.50 -11.88 -17.00
N ALA A 42 8.33 -12.25 -17.98
CA ALA A 42 8.09 -11.92 -19.38
C ALA A 42 6.82 -12.66 -19.84
N GLY A 43 5.65 -12.03 -19.71
CA GLY A 43 4.36 -12.63 -20.09
C GLY A 43 3.18 -12.35 -19.15
N SER A 44 3.30 -11.48 -18.15
CA SER A 44 2.15 -11.13 -17.31
C SER A 44 1.02 -10.51 -18.15
N THR A 45 -0.13 -11.18 -18.17
CA THR A 45 -1.31 -10.67 -18.89
C THR A 45 -1.86 -9.43 -18.16
N PRO A 46 -2.43 -8.44 -18.88
CA PRO A 46 -3.00 -7.25 -18.25
C PRO A 46 -4.00 -7.57 -17.12
N ARG A 47 -4.77 -8.65 -17.28
CA ARG A 47 -5.75 -9.12 -16.29
C ARG A 47 -5.07 -9.59 -14.98
N ARG A 48 -3.93 -10.27 -15.08
CA ARG A 48 -3.16 -10.71 -13.90
C ARG A 48 -2.58 -9.52 -13.15
N ALA A 49 -2.02 -8.54 -13.87
CA ALA A 49 -1.51 -7.31 -13.28
C ALA A 49 -2.60 -6.51 -12.53
N VAL A 50 -3.80 -6.40 -13.12
CA VAL A 50 -4.96 -5.76 -12.46
C VAL A 50 -5.39 -6.53 -11.22
N ASN A 51 -5.55 -7.85 -11.29
CA ASN A 51 -5.93 -8.66 -10.13
C ASN A 51 -4.95 -8.50 -8.96
N GLN A 52 -3.66 -8.42 -9.26
CA GLN A 52 -2.63 -8.23 -8.26
C GLN A 52 -2.61 -6.83 -7.67
N ALA A 53 -2.89 -5.80 -8.47
CA ALA A 53 -3.04 -4.43 -7.98
C ALA A 53 -4.19 -4.34 -6.99
N LEU A 54 -5.30 -5.03 -7.29
CA LEU A 54 -6.45 -5.12 -6.40
C LEU A 54 -6.13 -5.88 -5.10
N ILE A 55 -5.34 -6.96 -5.17
CA ILE A 55 -4.89 -7.69 -3.96
C ILE A 55 -4.00 -6.80 -3.09
N GLY A 56 -3.01 -6.12 -3.68
CA GLY A 56 -2.12 -5.20 -2.96
C GLY A 56 -2.88 -4.04 -2.33
N LEU A 57 -3.80 -3.43 -3.07
CA LEU A 57 -4.68 -2.38 -2.59
C LEU A 57 -5.57 -2.87 -1.43
N GLY A 58 -6.21 -4.02 -1.60
CA GLY A 58 -7.06 -4.63 -0.57
C GLY A 58 -6.28 -4.91 0.72
N LEU A 59 -5.05 -5.41 0.61
CA LEU A 59 -4.18 -5.65 1.76
C LEU A 59 -3.85 -4.35 2.50
N ALA A 60 -3.47 -3.30 1.76
CA ALA A 60 -3.17 -1.99 2.32
C ALA A 60 -4.39 -1.37 3.04
N ILE A 61 -5.59 -1.48 2.45
CA ILE A 61 -6.84 -1.02 3.07
C ILE A 61 -7.14 -1.80 4.35
N ILE A 62 -7.07 -3.14 4.31
CA ILE A 62 -7.34 -3.99 5.47
C ILE A 62 -6.37 -3.66 6.61
N THR A 63 -5.07 -3.54 6.33
CA THR A 63 -4.08 -3.19 7.36
C THR A 63 -4.34 -1.81 7.93
N THR A 64 -4.69 -0.83 7.10
CA THR A 64 -5.07 0.53 7.55
C THR A 64 -6.24 0.48 8.52
N LEU A 65 -7.31 -0.26 8.20
CA LEU A 65 -8.48 -0.41 9.07
C LEU A 65 -8.13 -1.09 10.41
N ILE A 66 -7.29 -2.12 10.38
CA ILE A 66 -6.82 -2.81 11.59
C ILE A 66 -6.05 -1.86 12.50
N LEU A 67 -5.12 -1.07 11.95
CA LEU A 67 -4.34 -0.12 12.73
C LEU A 67 -5.19 1.05 13.24
N TRP A 68 -6.12 1.54 12.43
CA TRP A 68 -7.05 2.60 12.82
C TRP A 68 -7.93 2.18 14.00
N THR A 69 -8.51 0.98 13.95
CA THR A 69 -9.36 0.46 15.05
C THR A 69 -8.60 0.22 16.36
N LYS A 70 -7.27 0.17 16.31
CA LYS A 70 -6.40 0.04 17.48
C LYS A 70 -5.84 1.35 18.02
N GLY A 71 -6.02 2.47 17.30
CA GLY A 71 -5.34 3.73 17.62
C GLY A 71 -3.86 3.74 17.23
N ASP A 72 -3.39 2.76 16.43
CA ASP A 72 -1.98 2.64 16.04
C ASP A 72 -1.59 3.60 14.88
N LEU A 73 -2.49 4.50 14.47
CA LEU A 73 -2.30 5.48 13.38
C LEU A 73 -2.36 6.94 13.87
N GLU A 74 -2.05 7.20 15.14
CA GLU A 74 -2.11 8.53 15.76
C GLU A 74 -0.95 9.47 15.40
N GLY A 75 -0.10 9.06 14.45
CA GLY A 75 1.03 9.84 13.98
C GLY A 75 0.62 11.11 13.23
N PRO A 76 1.58 12.03 13.00
CA PRO A 76 1.34 13.26 12.27
C PRO A 76 0.88 12.98 10.83
N VAL A 77 -0.23 13.59 10.45
CA VAL A 77 -0.83 13.54 9.11
C VAL A 77 -0.40 14.73 8.26
N LEU A 78 -0.26 14.54 6.95
CA LEU A 78 0.05 15.64 6.02
C LEU A 78 -1.09 16.67 5.94
N TRP A 79 -2.32 16.23 6.15
CA TRP A 79 -3.52 17.06 6.04
C TRP A 79 -4.22 17.24 7.39
N ASP A 80 -3.56 17.91 8.33
CA ASP A 80 -4.05 18.13 9.71
C ASP A 80 -5.17 19.19 9.85
N HIS A 81 -6.06 19.31 8.85
CA HIS A 81 -7.05 20.40 8.80
C HIS A 81 -8.46 19.98 9.26
N SER A 82 -8.67 18.76 9.77
CA SER A 82 -9.99 18.33 10.30
C SER A 82 -9.89 17.25 11.39
N GLU A 83 -10.76 17.34 12.41
CA GLU A 83 -10.69 16.58 13.68
C GLU A 83 -10.91 15.05 13.60
N SER A 84 -11.19 14.43 12.45
CA SER A 84 -11.55 12.99 12.46
C SER A 84 -11.40 12.20 11.17
N ALA A 85 -11.10 12.84 10.03
CA ALA A 85 -10.92 12.15 8.75
C ALA A 85 -9.49 12.10 8.13
N PRO A 86 -8.43 12.75 8.66
CA PRO A 86 -7.21 12.93 7.88
C PRO A 86 -6.37 11.64 7.78
N VAL A 87 -6.30 10.85 8.84
CA VAL A 87 -5.47 9.64 8.92
C VAL A 87 -5.89 8.55 7.94
N VAL A 88 -7.16 8.16 7.97
CA VAL A 88 -7.66 7.06 7.12
C VAL A 88 -7.67 7.50 5.66
N PHE A 89 -8.08 8.74 5.38
CA PHE A 89 -8.06 9.30 4.04
C PHE A 89 -6.64 9.30 3.44
N GLU A 90 -5.64 9.76 4.19
CA GLU A 90 -4.25 9.82 3.76
C GLU A 90 -3.70 8.42 3.43
N ASN A 91 -3.94 7.44 4.30
CA ASN A 91 -3.50 6.06 4.07
C ASN A 91 -4.21 5.43 2.85
N LEU A 92 -5.50 5.70 2.64
CA LEU A 92 -6.24 5.24 1.46
C LEU A 92 -5.69 5.87 0.18
N LEU A 93 -5.41 7.18 0.20
CA LEU A 93 -4.86 7.91 -0.93
C LEU A 93 -3.48 7.36 -1.31
N PHE A 94 -2.63 7.08 -0.31
CA PHE A 94 -1.35 6.42 -0.50
C PHE A 94 -1.48 4.98 -1.02
N ALA A 95 -2.44 4.21 -0.55
CA ALA A 95 -2.70 2.87 -1.06
C ALA A 95 -3.07 2.90 -2.55
N VAL A 96 -3.94 3.83 -2.95
CA VAL A 96 -4.33 4.03 -4.36
C VAL A 96 -3.13 4.43 -5.21
N LEU A 97 -2.31 5.39 -4.74
CA LEU A 97 -1.08 5.79 -5.42
C LEU A 97 -0.13 4.61 -5.62
N GLY A 98 0.08 3.79 -4.59
CA GLY A 98 0.90 2.60 -4.68
C GLY A 98 0.38 1.60 -5.72
N ALA A 99 -0.92 1.34 -5.75
CA ALA A 99 -1.53 0.45 -6.72
C ALA A 99 -1.36 0.97 -8.17
N VAL A 100 -1.55 2.28 -8.39
CA VAL A 100 -1.36 2.92 -9.70
C VAL A 100 0.10 2.84 -10.15
N ILE A 101 1.06 3.13 -9.25
CA ILE A 101 2.50 3.03 -9.55
C ILE A 101 2.87 1.59 -9.90
N GLY A 102 2.42 0.62 -9.09
CA GLY A 102 2.66 -0.81 -9.35
C GLY A 102 2.14 -1.23 -10.72
N LEU A 103 0.90 -0.86 -11.05
CA LEU A 103 0.28 -1.17 -12.34
C LEU A 103 1.03 -0.53 -13.50
N ALA A 104 1.44 0.73 -13.38
CA ALA A 104 2.22 1.42 -14.42
C ALA A 104 3.58 0.74 -14.68
N VAL A 105 4.25 0.26 -13.63
CA VAL A 105 5.51 -0.48 -13.74
C VAL A 105 5.31 -1.83 -14.45
N ALA A 106 4.26 -2.58 -14.08
CA ALA A 106 3.96 -3.86 -14.72
C ALA A 106 3.61 -3.70 -16.21
N ILE A 107 2.78 -2.72 -16.56
CA ILE A 107 2.43 -2.43 -17.96
C ILE A 107 3.69 -2.07 -18.77
N ARG A 108 4.56 -1.23 -18.20
CA ARG A 108 5.83 -0.85 -18.86
C ARG A 108 6.78 -2.03 -19.07
N HIS A 109 6.79 -3.01 -18.17
CA HIS A 109 7.58 -4.23 -18.35
C HIS A 109 6.96 -5.15 -19.39
N ALA A 110 5.64 -5.36 -19.36
CA ALA A 110 4.93 -6.16 -20.34
C ALA A 110 5.06 -5.63 -21.78
N ALA A 111 5.16 -4.31 -21.96
CA ALA A 111 5.37 -3.70 -23.27
C ALA A 111 6.80 -3.84 -23.84
N LYS A 112 7.77 -4.30 -23.04
CA LYS A 112 9.18 -4.47 -23.44
C LYS A 112 9.59 -5.92 -23.73
N GLY A 113 8.77 -6.90 -23.36
CA GLY A 113 8.99 -8.33 -23.65
C GLY A 113 8.27 -8.76 -24.91
#